data_AF-A0A1H5ZG44-F1
#
_entry.id   AF-A0A1H5ZG44-F1
#
_cell.length_a   1.000
_cell.length_b   1.000
_cell.length_c   1.000
_cell.angle_alpha   90.00
_cell.angle_beta   90.00
_cell.angle_gamma   90.00
#
_symmetry.space_group_name_H-M   'P 1'
#
loop_
_entity.id
_entity.type
_entity.pdbx_description
1 polymer ?
#
loop_
_entity_poly.entity_id
_entity_poly.type
_entity_poly.pdbx_seq_one_letter_code
_entity_poly.pdbx_strand_id
1 'polypeptide(L)'
;MYNHAQLNRVFRLVWNATLNAWCVAPETARGKGKAGSVRRLLPLTLLLGASSAWAELPQGGQISAGDGSLSYQGDQLNVQQNSDRLA
;
A
#
# COMPACT_ATOMS: atom_id res chain seq x y z
N MET A 1 -21.48 7.81 -20.89
CA MET A 1 -22.03 6.74 -21.76
C MET A 1 -22.21 7.35 -23.14
N TYR A 2 -21.29 7.09 -24.08
CA TYR A 2 -21.38 7.68 -25.42
C TYR A 2 -22.31 6.84 -26.29
N ASN A 3 -23.53 7.35 -26.50
CA ASN A 3 -24.48 6.81 -27.47
C ASN A 3 -24.08 7.27 -28.87
N HIS A 4 -23.54 6.36 -29.69
CA HIS A 4 -23.43 6.57 -31.13
C HIS A 4 -24.48 5.69 -31.81
N ALA A 5 -25.59 6.32 -32.17
CA ALA A 5 -26.68 5.71 -32.92
C ALA A 5 -26.25 5.47 -34.37
N GLN A 6 -25.90 4.22 -34.72
CA GLN A 6 -25.87 3.74 -36.10
C GLN A 6 -26.36 2.28 -36.15
N LEU A 7 -27.32 2.01 -37.04
CA LEU A 7 -28.28 0.91 -36.97
C LEU A 7 -27.79 -0.46 -37.51
N ASN A 8 -26.49 -0.69 -37.68
CA ASN A 8 -26.04 -2.03 -38.10
C ASN A 8 -24.58 -2.32 -37.71
N ARG A 9 -24.34 -2.84 -36.51
CA ARG A 9 -23.02 -3.38 -36.12
C ARG A 9 -23.15 -4.88 -35.92
N VAL A 10 -22.80 -5.66 -36.95
CA VAL A 10 -22.72 -7.14 -36.85
C VAL A 10 -21.44 -7.57 -36.12
N PHE A 11 -20.99 -6.78 -35.14
CA PHE A 11 -19.78 -7.05 -34.37
C PHE A 11 -19.81 -6.33 -33.03
N ARG A 12 -19.10 -6.92 -32.06
CA ARG A 12 -18.85 -6.35 -30.74
C ARG A 12 -17.35 -6.16 -30.54
N LEU A 13 -16.97 -5.04 -29.91
CA LEU A 13 -15.61 -4.82 -29.44
C LEU A 13 -15.46 -5.42 -28.04
N VAL A 14 -14.52 -6.35 -27.88
CA VAL A 14 -14.25 -7.05 -26.62
C VAL A 14 -12.81 -6.75 -26.21
N TRP A 15 -12.64 -6.39 -24.94
CA TRP A 15 -11.31 -6.18 -24.36
C TRP A 15 -10.59 -7.52 -24.18
N ASN A 16 -9.40 -7.66 -24.77
CA ASN A 16 -8.53 -8.81 -24.59
C ASN A 16 -7.38 -8.44 -23.63
N ALA A 17 -7.43 -9.00 -22.41
CA ALA A 17 -6.44 -8.73 -21.38
C ALA A 17 -5.04 -9.29 -21.71
N THR A 18 -4.94 -10.37 -22.48
CA THR A 18 -3.65 -10.99 -22.84
C THR A 18 -2.90 -10.16 -23.88
N LEU A 19 -3.63 -9.60 -24.84
CA LEU A 19 -3.07 -8.77 -25.91
C LEU A 19 -3.09 -7.27 -25.56
N ASN A 20 -3.67 -6.91 -24.42
CA ASN A 20 -3.87 -5.53 -23.96
C ASN A 20 -4.49 -4.61 -25.03
N ALA A 21 -5.46 -5.15 -25.78
CA ALA A 21 -6.03 -4.51 -26.96
C ALA A 21 -7.53 -4.79 -27.11
N TRP A 22 -8.22 -3.93 -27.87
CA TRP A 22 -9.61 -4.14 -28.28
C TRP A 22 -9.66 -5.05 -29.51
N CYS A 23 -10.33 -6.20 -29.38
CA CYS A 23 -10.51 -7.15 -30.47
C CYS A 23 -11.95 -7.15 -30.96
N VAL A 24 -12.14 -7.40 -32.26
CA VAL A 24 -13.47 -7.57 -32.87
C VAL A 24 -13.94 -9.01 -32.67
N ALA A 25 -15.15 -9.20 -32.16
CA ALA A 25 -15.80 -10.51 -32.04
C ALA A 25 -17.18 -10.48 -32.71
N PRO A 26 -17.64 -11.61 -33.28
CA PRO A 26 -18.98 -11.69 -33.86
C PRO A 26 -20.03 -11.53 -32.75
N GLU A 27 -21.19 -10.97 -33.08
CA GLU A 27 -22.27 -10.75 -32.12
C GLU A 27 -22.85 -12.04 -31.53
N THR A 28 -22.74 -13.14 -32.28
CA THR A 28 -23.12 -14.49 -31.85
C THR A 28 -22.11 -15.13 -30.91
N ALA A 29 -20.92 -14.53 -30.74
CA ALA A 29 -19.95 -15.01 -29.78
C ALA A 29 -20.57 -14.99 -28.38
N ARG A 30 -20.37 -16.07 -27.63
CA ARG A 30 -20.78 -16.14 -26.23
C ARG A 30 -19.96 -15.11 -25.45
N GLY A 31 -20.61 -14.06 -24.95
CA GLY A 31 -19.97 -13.15 -24.02
C GLY A 31 -19.60 -13.92 -22.76
N LYS A 32 -18.37 -13.78 -22.25
CA LYS A 32 -18.08 -14.28 -20.90
C LYS A 32 -19.01 -13.52 -19.97
N GLY A 33 -19.97 -14.22 -19.36
CA GLY A 33 -20.82 -13.62 -18.33
C GLY A 33 -19.94 -12.93 -17.31
N LYS A 34 -20.44 -11.83 -16.72
CA LYS A 34 -19.77 -11.16 -15.60
C LYS A 34 -19.25 -12.26 -14.71
N ALA A 35 -17.93 -12.33 -14.52
CA ALA A 35 -17.38 -13.32 -13.61
C ALA A 35 -18.22 -13.14 -12.36
N GLY A 36 -19.09 -14.13 -12.08
CA GLY A 36 -19.79 -14.14 -10.81
C GLY A 36 -18.70 -13.92 -9.78
N SER A 37 -19.05 -13.29 -8.68
CA SER A 37 -18.16 -13.25 -7.52
C SER A 37 -17.96 -14.70 -7.05
N VAL A 38 -17.23 -15.50 -7.84
CA VAL A 38 -16.49 -16.65 -7.43
C VAL A 38 -15.46 -15.99 -6.57
N ARG A 39 -15.87 -15.85 -5.32
CA ARG A 39 -15.04 -15.68 -4.15
C ARG A 39 -13.96 -16.72 -4.30
N ARG A 40 -12.92 -16.37 -5.07
CA ARG A 40 -11.64 -17.06 -5.06
C ARG A 40 -11.18 -16.82 -3.65
N LEU A 41 -11.57 -17.70 -2.74
CA LEU A 41 -10.89 -17.88 -1.47
C LEU A 41 -9.51 -18.42 -1.84
N LEU A 42 -8.66 -17.53 -2.34
CA LEU A 42 -7.24 -17.65 -2.15
C LEU A 42 -7.07 -17.46 -0.64
N PRO A 43 -6.64 -18.46 0.14
CA PRO A 43 -6.06 -18.17 1.43
C PRO A 43 -4.70 -17.56 1.11
N LEU A 44 -4.69 -16.27 0.74
CA LEU A 44 -3.47 -15.49 0.75
C LEU A 44 -3.26 -15.13 2.21
N THR A 45 -2.73 -16.09 2.98
CA THR A 45 -2.15 -15.80 4.29
C THR A 45 -0.85 -15.03 4.04
N LEU A 46 -1.00 -13.77 3.60
CA LEU A 46 0.02 -12.76 3.79
C LEU A 46 -0.01 -12.43 5.29
N LEU A 47 0.66 -13.27 6.08
CA LEU A 47 1.24 -12.81 7.33
C LEU A 47 2.32 -11.80 6.93
N LEU A 48 1.91 -10.58 6.59
CA LEU A 48 2.81 -9.44 6.74
C LEU A 48 3.04 -9.37 8.24
N GLY A 49 4.15 -9.97 8.68
CA GLY A 49 4.73 -9.64 9.96
C GLY A 49 4.93 -8.13 9.94
N ALA A 50 4.06 -7.42 10.65
CA ALA A 50 4.35 -6.05 11.02
C ALA A 50 5.60 -6.16 11.87
N SER A 51 6.78 -5.96 11.26
CA SER A 51 7.95 -5.56 12.01
C SER A 51 7.54 -4.25 12.65
N SER A 52 7.14 -4.30 13.91
CA SER A 52 7.11 -3.14 14.78
C SER A 52 8.53 -2.58 14.70
N ALA A 53 8.69 -1.52 13.91
CA ALA A 53 9.89 -0.72 13.97
C ALA A 53 9.85 -0.10 15.37
N TRP A 54 10.51 -0.77 16.32
CA TRP A 54 10.82 -0.18 17.59
C TRP A 54 11.66 1.04 17.27
N ALA A 55 11.17 2.23 17.61
CA ALA A 55 11.94 3.45 17.44
C ALA A 55 13.17 3.31 18.34
N GLU A 56 14.33 3.08 17.74
CA GLU A 56 15.57 2.98 18.50
C GLU A 56 15.85 4.32 19.19
N LEU A 57 16.26 4.25 20.46
CA LEU A 57 16.51 5.45 21.24
C LEU A 57 17.62 6.28 20.59
N PRO A 58 17.53 7.62 20.63
CA PRO A 58 18.61 8.48 20.15
C PRO A 58 19.91 8.20 20.92
N GLN A 59 20.88 7.57 20.26
CA GLN A 59 22.19 7.29 20.83
C GLN A 59 23.19 8.40 20.47
N GLY A 60 24.26 8.53 21.26
CA GLY A 60 25.35 9.46 20.98
C GLY A 60 25.04 10.94 21.27
N GLY A 61 24.00 11.23 22.06
CA GLY A 61 23.75 12.59 22.55
C GLY A 61 24.92 13.08 23.40
N GLN A 62 25.44 14.27 23.09
CA GLN A 62 26.47 14.94 23.87
C GLN A 62 25.95 16.28 24.36
N ILE A 63 26.28 16.64 25.59
CA ILE A 63 25.93 17.93 26.18
C ILE A 63 27.10 18.87 25.89
N SER A 64 26.87 19.87 25.04
CA SER A 64 27.85 20.88 24.67
C SER A 64 27.77 22.14 25.56
N ALA A 65 26.62 22.40 26.19
CA ALA A 65 26.46 23.49 27.15
C ALA A 65 25.39 23.19 28.21
N GLY A 66 25.59 23.72 29.42
CA GLY A 66 24.76 23.45 30.59
C GLY A 66 25.16 22.17 31.33
N ASP A 67 24.57 21.98 32.50
CA ASP A 67 24.82 20.84 33.38
C ASP A 67 23.63 19.86 33.35
N GLY A 68 23.93 18.58 33.12
CA GLY A 68 22.94 17.51 33.10
C GLY A 68 23.54 16.14 32.74
N SER A 69 22.71 15.11 32.66
CA SER A 69 23.13 13.75 32.29
C SER A 69 22.08 13.01 31.45
N LEU A 70 22.55 12.06 30.64
CA LEU A 70 21.74 11.18 29.80
C LEU A 70 21.95 9.74 30.26
N SER A 71 20.88 9.03 30.64
CA SER A 71 20.95 7.62 31.03
C SER A 71 19.94 6.77 30.26
N TYR A 72 20.39 5.64 29.73
CA TYR A 72 19.58 4.72 28.92
C TYR A 72 19.22 3.49 29.76
N GLN A 73 17.93 3.18 29.88
CA GLN A 73 17.43 2.00 30.59
C GLN A 73 16.37 1.28 29.74
N GLY A 74 16.76 0.19 29.08
CA GLY A 74 15.90 -0.50 28.12
C GLY A 74 15.44 0.45 27.00
N ASP A 75 14.12 0.57 26.81
CA ASP A 75 13.50 1.48 25.84
C ASP A 75 13.21 2.88 26.42
N GLN A 76 13.84 3.28 27.53
CA GLN A 76 13.67 4.59 28.15
C GLN A 76 14.97 5.40 28.18
N LEU A 77 14.91 6.62 27.63
CA LEU A 77 15.95 7.64 27.78
C LEU A 77 15.53 8.60 28.90
N ASN A 78 16.32 8.66 29.97
CA ASN A 78 16.14 9.64 31.03
C ASN A 78 17.12 10.80 30.83
N VAL A 79 16.58 12.01 30.80
CA VAL A 79 17.34 13.26 30.66
C VAL A 79 17.22 14.03 31.96
N GLN A 80 18.32 14.13 32.72
CA GLN A 80 18.38 14.93 33.93
C GLN A 80 19.05 16.25 33.62
N GLN A 81 18.30 17.34 33.75
CA GLN A 81 18.78 18.69 33.51
C GLN A 81 18.93 19.43 34.84
N ASN A 82 20.15 19.86 35.16
CA ASN A 82 20.51 20.52 36.42
C ASN A 82 20.70 22.03 36.26
N SER A 83 20.53 22.56 35.05
CA SER A 83 20.74 23.96 34.68
C SER A 83 19.52 24.50 33.93
N ASP A 84 19.38 25.83 33.80
CA ASP A 84 18.24 26.44 33.12
C ASP A 84 18.14 26.05 31.63
N ARG A 85 19.27 25.70 31.02
CA ARG A 85 19.37 25.31 29.60
C ARG A 85 20.42 24.23 29.40
N LEU A 86 20.07 23.25 28.58
CA LEU A 86 20.94 22.15 28.17
C LEU A 86 20.96 22.11 26.63
N ALA A 87 22.16 22.12 26.05
CA ALA A 87 22.38 22.15 24.60
C ALA A 87 23.51 21.21 24.18
#